data_AF-A0A815YHV8-F1
#
_entry.id   AF-A0A815YHV8-F1
#
_cell.length_a   1.000
_cell.length_b   1.000
_cell.length_c   1.000
_cell.angle_alpha   90.00
_cell.angle_beta   90.00
_cell.angle_gamma   90.00
#
_symmetry.space_group_name_H-M   'P 1'
#
loop_
_entity.id
_entity.type
_entity.pdbx_description
1 polymer ?
#
loop_
_entity_poly.entity_id
_entity_poly.type
_entity_poly.pdbx_seq_one_letter_code
_entity_poly.pdbx_strand_id
1 'polypeptide(L)'
;MATYIAPSFWKSNWTALSESAFQMDECNKMTHRAYQSSSTSKPFKTAPEITKDICYRTVFVHSVTGHDLFDGTFERPMKTIQAALTLTRTLRTMHNSGYTLCISIRGGTYYLGTNVTTTSSQIGAIALTSNDSNLVIENYQDERVVLSGGTLLQLQWSVHAKTAAGGTIMKAQIPSYVKLDDFNELYIDGRRAIVAKYPNGDPSTQGLYAKDPGFSFDAQRWWPPSFNPSVEIRVQEPYRNGTVFTNYQLGVGGGAAVFNPPTNFWSTASPPGGDNYVVPRGLTMKSGAMPHIDNWSKPTTGFVHAFHAGYWGSWVFEIASINTTENTIMFARGGFQEARGSDAGGAFYVANIFEELDSPNEWFLDKDIRTLYFMPNETVPDVFVASQIPCLISITGSSIEDSVKNVLIRGLILTETSSTYMRDYMVPSGGDWAVHRGGTMYLRNTQYVTITHNLFTQLGSNGVALIDYNFATSLTLNEFVWLTDSAIILVGSTYGIDGFSIASQPDNILIQSNLIHETGIYIKQSSPVLIAISRSVSVVGNLMFNIPRAAININDGFYGNHTISWNVIFNTVRETSDHGPINTWDRQPFLSDAVQHDVPSLWQHESYIHHNTLFNNYNALWPIDHDDGSCFYEDS
;
A
#
# COMPACT_ATOMS: atom_id res chain seq x y z
N MET A 1 30.46 -36.53 -7.58
CA MET A 1 29.22 -36.87 -8.30
C MET A 1 28.17 -37.22 -7.26
N ALA A 2 27.32 -36.26 -6.91
CA ALA A 2 26.07 -36.48 -6.21
C ALA A 2 25.04 -35.62 -6.94
N THR A 3 24.30 -36.26 -7.83
CA THR A 3 23.24 -35.68 -8.64
C THR A 3 22.04 -35.42 -7.73
N TYR A 4 21.68 -34.15 -7.57
CA TYR A 4 20.38 -33.76 -7.03
C TYR A 4 19.34 -34.05 -8.11
N ILE A 5 18.54 -35.09 -7.92
CA ILE A 5 17.38 -35.39 -8.78
C ILE A 5 16.19 -34.72 -8.10
N ALA A 6 15.66 -33.68 -8.74
CA ALA A 6 14.45 -33.00 -8.30
C ALA A 6 13.27 -34.00 -8.17
N PRO A 7 12.37 -33.85 -7.18
CA PRO A 7 11.18 -34.69 -7.03
C PRO A 7 10.32 -34.68 -8.30
N SER A 8 9.82 -35.86 -8.69
CA SER A 8 9.18 -36.12 -9.98
C SER A 8 7.78 -35.49 -10.19
N PHE A 9 7.34 -34.56 -9.34
CA PHE A 9 6.03 -33.90 -9.44
C PHE A 9 6.07 -32.46 -9.99
N TRP A 10 7.25 -31.94 -10.34
CA TRP A 10 7.44 -30.59 -10.91
C TRP A 10 7.91 -30.60 -12.38
N LYS A 11 7.32 -31.48 -13.21
CA LYS A 11 7.55 -31.50 -14.67
C LYS A 11 6.51 -30.69 -15.45
N SER A 12 6.03 -29.57 -14.91
CA SER A 12 5.25 -28.59 -15.66
C SER A 12 6.15 -27.44 -16.11
N ASN A 13 6.22 -27.25 -17.44
CA ASN A 13 6.62 -26.02 -18.14
C ASN A 13 8.10 -25.58 -18.21
N TRP A 14 9.03 -26.53 -18.34
CA TRP A 14 10.37 -26.21 -18.89
C TRP A 14 10.31 -25.55 -20.28
N THR A 15 9.24 -25.80 -21.06
CA THR A 15 8.98 -25.15 -22.35
C THR A 15 8.71 -23.66 -22.21
N ALA A 16 7.89 -23.23 -21.24
CA ALA A 16 7.59 -21.80 -21.02
C ALA A 16 8.81 -21.00 -20.53
N LEU A 17 9.64 -21.60 -19.66
CA LEU A 17 10.93 -21.02 -19.23
C LEU A 17 11.96 -20.95 -20.37
N SER A 18 11.95 -21.92 -21.29
CA SER A 18 12.78 -21.85 -22.49
C SER A 18 12.24 -20.85 -23.53
N GLU A 19 10.92 -20.65 -23.58
CA GLU A 19 10.26 -19.65 -24.43
C GLU A 19 10.48 -18.22 -23.90
N SER A 20 10.49 -18.00 -22.57
CA SER A 20 10.86 -16.70 -21.99
C SER A 20 12.34 -16.36 -22.21
N ALA A 21 13.23 -17.34 -22.10
CA ALA A 21 14.65 -17.18 -22.46
C ALA A 21 14.86 -16.93 -23.97
N PHE A 22 14.06 -17.57 -24.83
CA PHE A 22 14.05 -17.30 -26.27
C PHE A 22 13.42 -15.93 -26.61
N GLN A 23 12.43 -15.49 -25.83
CA GLN A 23 11.82 -14.16 -25.93
C GLN A 23 12.83 -13.07 -25.56
N MET A 24 13.70 -13.28 -24.55
CA MET A 24 14.83 -12.38 -24.28
C MET A 24 15.80 -12.28 -25.47
N ASP A 25 16.05 -13.40 -26.19
CA ASP A 25 16.90 -13.41 -27.40
C ASP A 25 16.24 -12.69 -28.60
N GLU A 26 14.93 -12.87 -28.81
CA GLU A 26 14.18 -12.17 -29.87
C GLU A 26 13.97 -10.68 -29.58
N CYS A 27 13.77 -10.29 -28.31
CA CYS A 27 13.72 -8.89 -27.89
C CYS A 27 15.06 -8.18 -28.16
N ASN A 28 16.19 -8.85 -27.87
CA ASN A 28 17.52 -8.35 -28.24
C ASN A 28 17.72 -8.18 -29.76
N LYS A 29 17.02 -8.95 -30.60
CA LYS A 29 17.09 -8.80 -32.07
C LYS A 29 16.29 -7.58 -32.57
N MET A 30 15.24 -7.15 -31.84
CA MET A 30 14.44 -5.97 -32.20
C MET A 30 15.10 -4.66 -31.77
N THR A 31 15.82 -4.61 -30.64
CA THR A 31 16.54 -3.40 -30.16
C THR A 31 17.70 -2.99 -31.08
N HIS A 32 18.23 -3.91 -31.91
CA HIS A 32 19.29 -3.62 -32.87
C HIS A 32 18.87 -2.88 -34.14
N ARG A 33 17.57 -2.60 -34.37
CA ARG A 33 17.12 -1.77 -35.48
C ARG A 33 16.55 -0.44 -34.96
N ALA A 34 17.42 0.57 -34.97
CA ALA A 34 17.14 2.01 -34.77
C ALA A 34 17.44 2.63 -33.38
N TYR A 35 18.36 2.07 -32.59
CA TYR A 35 18.91 2.78 -31.43
C TYR A 35 20.26 3.42 -31.75
N GLN A 36 20.32 4.75 -31.81
CA GLN A 36 21.57 5.50 -31.69
C GLN A 36 21.89 5.63 -30.20
N SER A 37 22.98 5.01 -29.76
CA SER A 37 23.47 5.19 -28.40
C SER A 37 23.70 6.68 -28.12
N SER A 38 22.86 7.28 -27.28
CA SER A 38 23.17 8.58 -26.69
C SER A 38 24.23 8.32 -25.61
N SER A 39 25.50 8.63 -25.89
CA SER A 39 26.62 8.55 -24.94
C SER A 39 26.60 9.65 -23.86
N THR A 40 25.42 10.14 -23.51
CA THR A 40 25.29 11.18 -22.49
C THR A 40 25.10 10.53 -21.13
N SER A 41 26.19 10.45 -20.36
CA SER A 41 26.09 10.24 -18.92
C SER A 41 25.26 11.40 -18.37
N LYS A 42 23.96 11.19 -18.12
CA LYS A 42 23.12 12.23 -17.52
C LYS A 42 23.75 12.56 -16.16
N PRO A 43 24.20 13.81 -15.94
CA PRO A 43 24.81 14.18 -14.68
C PRO A 43 23.80 13.96 -13.55
N PHE A 44 24.32 13.53 -12.39
CA PHE A 44 23.56 13.37 -11.16
C PHE A 44 22.71 14.63 -10.90
N LYS A 45 21.38 14.51 -11.05
CA LYS A 45 20.47 15.52 -10.51
C LYS A 45 20.37 15.24 -9.01
N THR A 46 21.16 15.97 -8.23
CA THR A 46 20.77 16.23 -6.83
C THR A 46 19.31 16.70 -6.84
N ALA A 47 18.54 16.33 -5.82
CA ALA A 47 17.24 16.94 -5.60
C ALA A 47 17.39 18.47 -5.80
N PRO A 48 16.51 19.13 -6.55
CA PRO A 48 16.59 20.57 -6.71
C PRO A 48 16.73 21.20 -5.31
N GLU A 49 17.60 22.20 -5.15
CA GLU A 49 17.57 23.00 -3.92
C GLU A 49 16.12 23.45 -3.71
N ILE A 50 15.50 22.98 -2.63
CA ILE A 50 14.13 23.36 -2.29
C ILE A 50 14.21 24.77 -1.73
N THR A 51 14.21 25.76 -2.62
CA THR A 51 14.10 27.16 -2.23
C THR A 51 12.74 27.35 -1.58
N LYS A 52 12.72 27.80 -0.32
CA LYS A 52 11.47 28.16 0.36
C LYS A 52 10.73 29.19 -0.50
N ASP A 53 9.56 28.82 -1.00
CA ASP A 53 8.72 29.76 -1.74
C ASP A 53 8.47 31.02 -0.91
N ILE A 54 8.53 32.18 -1.56
CA ILE A 54 8.26 33.46 -0.92
C ILE A 54 6.75 33.52 -0.66
N CYS A 55 6.36 33.20 0.57
CA CYS A 55 4.97 33.29 1.03
C CYS A 55 4.48 34.73 0.94
N TYR A 56 3.49 35.01 0.08
CA TYR A 56 2.83 36.31 0.05
C TYR A 56 2.11 36.59 1.37
N ARG A 57 1.44 35.57 1.92
CA ARG A 57 0.83 35.60 3.25
C ARG A 57 0.93 34.23 3.91
N THR A 58 1.24 34.24 5.20
CA THR A 58 1.25 33.05 6.05
C THR A 58 0.07 33.08 7.02
N VAL A 59 -0.65 31.97 7.11
CA VAL A 59 -1.73 31.73 8.06
C VAL A 59 -1.23 30.73 9.10
N PHE A 60 -1.25 31.12 10.37
CA PHE A 60 -0.79 30.27 11.47
C PHE A 60 -1.92 29.45 12.07
N VAL A 61 -1.64 28.19 12.41
CA VAL A 61 -2.58 27.26 13.07
C VAL A 61 -1.99 26.78 14.39
N HIS A 62 -2.75 26.86 15.48
CA HIS A 62 -2.34 26.38 16.80
C HIS A 62 -3.51 25.73 17.54
N SER A 63 -3.38 24.43 17.88
CA SER A 63 -4.49 23.65 18.47
C SER A 63 -4.95 24.13 19.86
N VAL A 64 -4.03 24.66 20.68
CA VAL A 64 -4.29 25.07 22.07
C VAL A 64 -4.71 26.54 22.18
N THR A 65 -3.95 27.46 21.57
CA THR A 65 -4.15 28.92 21.74
C THR A 65 -4.93 29.56 20.60
N GLY A 66 -5.17 28.83 19.50
CA GLY A 66 -5.86 29.33 18.34
C GLY A 66 -7.39 29.36 18.49
N HIS A 67 -8.02 30.18 17.64
CA HIS A 67 -9.48 30.24 17.51
C HIS A 67 -9.85 30.42 16.03
N ASP A 68 -10.86 29.70 15.54
CA ASP A 68 -11.27 29.72 14.11
C ASP A 68 -11.97 31.02 13.66
N LEU A 69 -12.03 32.01 14.56
CA LEU A 69 -12.53 33.37 14.27
C LEU A 69 -11.39 34.39 14.28
N PHE A 70 -10.16 33.96 14.51
CA PHE A 70 -8.98 34.83 14.42
C PHE A 70 -8.58 35.06 12.97
N ASP A 71 -7.67 36.00 12.76
CA ASP A 71 -7.23 36.42 11.41
C ASP A 71 -6.06 35.58 10.87
N GLY A 72 -5.61 34.58 11.64
CA GLY A 72 -4.54 33.67 11.27
C GLY A 72 -3.15 34.28 11.38
N THR A 73 -2.99 35.39 12.11
CA THR A 73 -1.68 35.96 12.43
C THR A 73 -0.93 35.10 13.46
N PHE A 74 0.35 35.40 13.67
CA PHE A 74 1.15 34.65 14.64
C PHE A 74 0.61 34.83 16.08
N GLU A 75 0.17 36.04 16.42
CA GLU A 75 -0.40 36.40 17.72
C GLU A 75 -1.84 35.92 17.88
N ARG A 76 -2.58 35.79 16.77
CA ARG A 76 -3.98 35.32 16.74
C ARG A 76 -4.10 34.17 15.70
N PRO A 77 -3.58 32.97 16.01
CA PRO A 77 -3.60 31.86 15.09
C PRO A 77 -5.00 31.23 14.98
N MET A 78 -5.29 30.59 13.85
CA MET A 78 -6.46 29.74 13.69
C MET A 78 -6.35 28.49 14.59
N LYS A 79 -7.46 27.87 14.98
CA LYS A 79 -7.43 26.63 15.77
C LYS A 79 -7.26 25.41 14.89
N THR A 80 -7.97 25.37 13.76
CA THR A 80 -8.03 24.22 12.85
C THR A 80 -7.37 24.50 11.50
N ILE A 81 -6.83 23.45 10.89
CA ILE A 81 -6.29 23.50 9.51
C ILE A 81 -7.42 23.81 8.52
N GLN A 82 -8.64 23.32 8.78
CA GLN A 82 -9.79 23.60 7.93
C GLN A 82 -10.17 25.08 7.92
N ALA A 83 -10.12 25.76 9.07
CA ALA A 83 -10.34 27.21 9.11
C ALA A 83 -9.23 27.98 8.37
N ALA A 84 -7.97 27.55 8.49
CA ALA A 84 -6.87 28.13 7.72
C ALA A 84 -7.05 27.95 6.21
N LEU A 85 -7.47 26.77 5.75
CA LEU A 85 -7.80 26.53 4.33
C LEU A 85 -8.94 27.42 3.84
N THR A 86 -9.99 27.56 4.62
CA THR A 86 -11.10 28.48 4.29
C THR A 86 -10.58 29.91 4.12
N LEU A 87 -9.72 30.37 5.04
CA LEU A 87 -9.12 31.70 4.94
C LEU A 87 -8.21 31.83 3.71
N THR A 88 -7.33 30.87 3.42
CA THR A 88 -6.46 30.94 2.23
C THR A 88 -7.27 30.95 0.94
N ARG A 89 -8.37 30.20 0.86
CA ARG A 89 -9.31 30.25 -0.28
C ARG A 89 -9.99 31.61 -0.42
N THR A 90 -10.40 32.24 0.68
CA THR A 90 -10.93 33.62 0.64
C THR A 90 -9.86 34.63 0.21
N LEU A 91 -8.61 34.46 0.65
CA LEU A 91 -7.50 35.31 0.20
C LEU A 91 -7.22 35.13 -1.29
N ARG A 92 -7.35 33.91 -1.79
CA ARG A 92 -7.19 33.59 -3.21
C ARG A 92 -8.20 34.30 -4.10
N THR A 93 -9.44 34.51 -3.65
CA THR A 93 -10.43 35.25 -4.46
C THR A 93 -10.16 36.76 -4.48
N MET A 94 -9.42 37.28 -3.50
CA MET A 94 -9.07 38.71 -3.40
C MET A 94 -7.72 39.06 -4.05
N HIS A 95 -6.87 38.07 -4.32
CA HIS A 95 -5.51 38.25 -4.85
C HIS A 95 -5.29 37.43 -6.13
N ASN A 96 -4.23 37.75 -6.89
CA ASN A 96 -3.91 37.00 -8.12
C ASN A 96 -3.57 35.53 -7.78
N SER A 97 -4.02 34.59 -8.63
CA SER A 97 -3.77 33.15 -8.48
C SER A 97 -2.30 32.76 -8.51
N GLY A 98 -1.42 33.64 -9.02
CA GLY A 98 0.03 33.42 -9.09
C GLY A 98 0.82 33.59 -7.77
N TYR A 99 0.22 34.06 -6.68
CA TYR A 99 0.92 34.20 -5.40
C TYR A 99 0.95 32.88 -4.60
N THR A 100 2.05 32.57 -3.94
CA THR A 100 2.10 31.45 -3.00
C THR A 100 1.52 31.86 -1.63
N LEU A 101 0.54 31.09 -1.14
CA LEU A 101 0.02 31.22 0.22
C LEU A 101 0.61 30.11 1.09
N CYS A 102 0.76 30.36 2.38
CA CYS A 102 1.37 29.40 3.30
C CYS A 102 0.47 29.18 4.52
N ILE A 103 0.34 27.92 4.93
CA ILE A 103 -0.23 27.53 6.21
C ILE A 103 0.92 26.98 7.05
N SER A 104 1.23 27.67 8.15
CA SER A 104 2.28 27.26 9.10
C SER A 104 1.65 26.75 10.39
N ILE A 105 1.88 25.48 10.69
CA ILE A 105 1.25 24.77 11.79
C ILE A 105 2.20 24.75 13.00
N ARG A 106 1.70 25.18 14.15
CA ARG A 106 2.43 25.18 15.41
C ARG A 106 2.47 23.78 16.02
N GLY A 107 3.49 23.51 16.83
CA GLY A 107 3.74 22.22 17.44
C GLY A 107 2.57 21.70 18.27
N GLY A 108 2.33 20.40 18.16
CA GLY A 108 1.24 19.71 18.84
C GLY A 108 0.66 18.55 18.03
N THR A 109 -0.28 17.85 18.65
CA THR A 109 -1.03 16.77 18.00
C THR A 109 -2.41 17.25 17.57
N TYR A 110 -2.73 17.03 16.31
CA TYR A 110 -4.00 17.37 15.67
C TYR A 110 -4.72 16.07 15.32
N TYR A 111 -5.71 15.71 16.15
CA TYR A 111 -6.56 14.55 15.92
C TYR A 111 -7.64 14.89 14.88
N LEU A 112 -7.48 14.34 13.68
CA LEU A 112 -8.36 14.63 12.54
C LEU A 112 -9.54 13.66 12.48
N GLY A 113 -9.54 12.58 13.28
CA GLY A 113 -10.60 11.57 13.33
C GLY A 113 -11.93 12.04 13.95
N THR A 114 -11.93 13.11 14.76
CA THR A 114 -13.10 13.50 15.56
C THR A 114 -14.23 14.20 14.79
N ASN A 115 -13.94 14.77 13.61
CA ASN A 115 -14.83 15.71 12.90
C ASN A 115 -15.21 15.26 11.48
N VAL A 116 -15.03 13.99 11.16
CA VAL A 116 -15.17 13.50 9.79
C VAL A 116 -16.66 13.32 9.47
N THR A 117 -17.23 14.23 8.68
CA THR A 117 -18.57 14.08 8.12
C THR A 117 -18.58 12.89 7.16
N THR A 118 -19.64 12.08 7.21
CA THR A 118 -19.83 10.82 6.45
C THR A 118 -19.81 10.94 4.93
N THR A 119 -19.51 12.12 4.38
CA THR A 119 -19.32 12.41 2.95
C THR A 119 -17.88 12.24 2.46
N SER A 120 -16.90 12.03 3.34
CA SER A 120 -15.46 12.05 3.00
C SER A 120 -14.80 10.68 2.82
N SER A 121 -15.55 9.61 2.60
CA SER A 121 -14.96 8.27 2.41
C SER A 121 -14.00 8.17 1.21
N GLN A 122 -13.82 9.27 0.44
CA GLN A 122 -12.83 9.38 -0.64
C GLN A 122 -11.93 10.65 -0.64
N ILE A 123 -12.03 11.61 0.30
CA ILE A 123 -11.34 12.93 0.14
C ILE A 123 -10.46 13.36 1.34
N GLY A 124 -10.15 12.45 2.27
CA GLY A 124 -9.26 12.76 3.41
C GLY A 124 -9.79 13.84 4.37
N ALA A 125 -9.09 14.09 5.47
CA ALA A 125 -9.49 15.13 6.44
C ALA A 125 -9.09 16.55 6.01
N ILE A 126 -7.96 16.67 5.30
CA ILE A 126 -7.46 17.91 4.70
C ILE A 126 -7.61 17.74 3.19
N ALA A 127 -8.71 18.26 2.66
CA ALA A 127 -9.07 18.14 1.25
C ALA A 127 -8.62 19.39 0.47
N LEU A 128 -7.57 19.25 -0.33
CA LEU A 128 -7.07 20.27 -1.25
C LEU A 128 -7.65 20.06 -2.64
N THR A 129 -8.14 21.14 -3.24
CA THR A 129 -8.69 21.16 -4.61
C THR A 129 -7.93 22.16 -5.48
N SER A 130 -8.35 22.38 -6.72
CA SER A 130 -7.71 23.35 -7.62
C SER A 130 -7.67 24.78 -7.04
N ASN A 131 -8.61 25.13 -6.16
CA ASN A 131 -8.62 26.38 -5.40
C ASN A 131 -7.45 26.55 -4.42
N ASP A 132 -6.77 25.46 -4.09
CA ASP A 132 -5.63 25.41 -3.17
C ASP A 132 -4.29 25.31 -3.92
N SER A 133 -4.27 25.59 -5.22
CA SER A 133 -3.01 25.68 -5.98
C SER A 133 -2.12 26.82 -5.45
N ASN A 134 -0.80 26.70 -5.63
CA ASN A 134 0.22 27.61 -5.08
C ASN A 134 0.11 27.74 -3.55
N LEU A 135 0.17 26.60 -2.85
CA LEU A 135 0.00 26.49 -1.40
C LEU A 135 1.15 25.70 -0.77
N VAL A 136 1.70 26.25 0.30
CA VAL A 136 2.62 25.54 1.20
C VAL A 136 1.88 25.17 2.48
N ILE A 137 1.96 23.92 2.91
CA ILE A 137 1.55 23.48 4.24
C ILE A 137 2.79 22.94 4.94
N GLU A 138 3.16 23.56 6.05
CA GLU A 138 4.38 23.23 6.77
C GLU A 138 4.24 23.33 8.29
N ASN A 139 5.14 22.67 9.02
CA ASN A 139 5.35 22.99 10.42
C ASN A 139 6.01 24.37 10.58
N TYR A 140 5.86 24.98 11.75
CA TYR A 140 6.54 26.23 12.08
C TYR A 140 7.97 25.94 12.54
N GLN A 141 8.95 26.32 11.72
CA GLN A 141 10.38 26.09 11.99
C GLN A 141 10.64 24.58 12.21
N ASP A 142 11.16 24.20 13.38
CA ASP A 142 11.44 22.81 13.76
C ASP A 142 10.42 22.28 14.79
N GLU A 143 9.27 22.97 14.97
CA GLU A 143 8.24 22.50 15.88
C GLU A 143 7.65 21.17 15.38
N ARG A 144 7.47 20.22 16.30
CA ARG A 144 6.92 18.89 16.00
C ARG A 144 5.41 18.96 15.81
N VAL A 145 4.94 18.76 14.58
CA VAL A 145 3.51 18.73 14.23
C VAL A 145 3.09 17.31 13.90
N VAL A 146 2.15 16.77 14.67
CA VAL A 146 1.58 15.43 14.47
C VAL A 146 0.15 15.56 13.95
N LEU A 147 -0.11 15.02 12.77
CA LEU A 147 -1.43 14.82 12.21
C LEU A 147 -1.83 13.36 12.44
N SER A 148 -2.80 13.14 13.33
CA SER A 148 -3.29 11.83 13.69
C SER A 148 -4.61 11.54 12.98
N GLY A 149 -4.72 10.38 12.34
CA GLY A 149 -5.97 9.85 11.78
C GLY A 149 -6.92 9.27 12.82
N GLY A 150 -6.49 9.27 14.07
CA GLY A 150 -7.25 8.73 15.18
C GLY A 150 -7.97 9.81 16.00
N THR A 151 -8.55 9.31 17.07
CA THR A 151 -9.26 10.07 18.09
C THR A 151 -8.75 9.65 19.46
N LEU A 152 -8.32 10.63 20.26
CA LEU A 152 -7.89 10.40 21.64
C LEU A 152 -9.05 9.86 22.49
N LEU A 153 -8.79 8.77 23.20
CA LEU A 153 -9.76 8.09 24.05
C LEU A 153 -9.64 8.56 25.50
N GLN A 154 -10.76 9.01 26.07
CA GLN A 154 -10.88 9.28 27.50
C GLN A 154 -11.49 8.04 28.17
N LEU A 155 -10.64 7.16 28.67
CA LEU A 155 -11.03 5.84 29.20
C LEU A 155 -11.03 5.83 30.73
N GLN A 156 -12.01 5.14 31.29
CA GLN A 156 -12.08 4.83 32.72
C GLN A 156 -11.97 3.32 32.88
N TRP A 157 -10.77 2.88 33.25
CA TRP A 157 -10.42 1.47 33.30
C TRP A 157 -10.94 0.79 34.57
N SER A 158 -11.43 -0.43 34.42
CA SER A 158 -11.82 -1.32 35.51
C SER A 158 -11.34 -2.74 35.23
N VAL A 159 -11.10 -3.52 36.28
CA VAL A 159 -10.73 -4.94 36.11
C VAL A 159 -11.92 -5.69 35.52
N HIS A 160 -11.69 -6.42 34.43
CA HIS A 160 -12.66 -7.36 33.87
C HIS A 160 -12.46 -8.76 34.44
N ALA A 161 -11.27 -9.33 34.28
CA ALA A 161 -10.94 -10.70 34.71
C ALA A 161 -9.43 -10.88 34.91
N LYS A 162 -9.04 -11.96 35.58
CA LYS A 162 -7.66 -12.44 35.62
C LYS A 162 -7.52 -13.66 34.70
N THR A 163 -6.45 -13.72 33.92
CA THR A 163 -6.16 -14.86 33.05
C THR A 163 -5.50 -15.98 33.83
N ALA A 164 -5.56 -17.21 33.31
CA ALA A 164 -4.93 -18.37 33.94
C ALA A 164 -3.40 -18.22 34.06
N ALA A 165 -2.79 -17.47 33.14
CA ALA A 165 -1.37 -17.14 33.12
C ALA A 165 -0.98 -16.01 34.11
N GLY A 166 -1.93 -15.48 34.88
CA GLY A 166 -1.68 -14.43 35.87
C GLY A 166 -1.81 -13.00 35.36
N GLY A 167 -2.18 -12.81 34.09
CA GLY A 167 -2.50 -11.51 33.51
C GLY A 167 -3.81 -10.93 34.02
N THR A 168 -4.02 -9.63 33.85
CA THR A 168 -5.29 -8.96 34.19
C THR A 168 -5.86 -8.31 32.94
N ILE A 169 -7.05 -8.73 32.53
CA ILE A 169 -7.80 -8.07 31.45
C ILE A 169 -8.52 -6.87 32.08
N MET A 170 -8.25 -5.70 31.53
CA MET A 170 -8.90 -4.44 31.87
C MET A 170 -10.00 -4.15 30.85
N LYS A 171 -11.04 -3.42 31.26
CA LYS A 171 -12.10 -2.94 30.36
C LYS A 171 -12.41 -1.46 30.58
N ALA A 172 -12.79 -0.79 29.51
CA ALA A 172 -13.30 0.58 29.52
C ALA A 172 -14.41 0.76 28.47
N GLN A 173 -15.33 1.68 28.73
CA GLN A 173 -16.35 2.06 27.74
C GLN A 173 -15.75 3.01 26.70
N ILE A 174 -16.02 2.73 25.42
CA ILE A 174 -15.63 3.63 24.35
C ILE A 174 -16.56 4.85 24.33
N PRO A 175 -16.00 6.09 24.31
CA PRO A 175 -16.82 7.29 24.23
C PRO A 175 -17.71 7.34 22.98
N SER A 176 -18.91 7.92 23.10
CA SER A 176 -19.91 7.95 22.02
C SER A 176 -19.53 8.75 20.78
N TYR A 177 -18.49 9.59 20.87
CA TYR A 177 -17.97 10.36 19.74
C TYR A 177 -17.07 9.53 18.81
N VAL A 178 -16.67 8.32 19.21
CA VAL A 178 -15.88 7.39 18.40
C VAL A 178 -16.82 6.58 17.51
N LYS A 179 -16.56 6.53 16.21
CA LYS A 179 -17.27 5.65 15.29
C LYS A 179 -16.66 4.26 15.34
N LEU A 180 -17.45 3.28 15.77
CA LEU A 180 -16.97 1.90 15.98
C LEU A 180 -16.70 1.17 14.68
N ASP A 181 -17.39 1.51 13.59
CA ASP A 181 -17.17 0.88 12.28
C ASP A 181 -15.81 1.28 11.69
N ASP A 182 -15.35 2.50 11.97
CA ASP A 182 -14.07 3.04 11.52
C ASP A 182 -12.89 2.70 12.46
N PHE A 183 -13.18 2.26 13.68
CA PHE A 183 -12.21 1.81 14.68
C PHE A 183 -11.81 0.36 14.39
N ASN A 184 -10.66 0.20 13.74
CA ASN A 184 -10.07 -1.08 13.39
C ASN A 184 -8.59 -1.21 13.79
N GLU A 185 -7.95 -0.13 14.26
CA GLU A 185 -6.61 -0.15 14.86
C GLU A 185 -6.65 0.65 16.18
N LEU A 186 -5.94 0.14 17.20
CA LEU A 186 -5.70 0.85 18.45
C LEU A 186 -4.23 1.24 18.52
N TYR A 187 -3.97 2.47 18.95
CA TYR A 187 -2.63 2.98 19.20
C TYR A 187 -2.48 3.33 20.68
N ILE A 188 -1.35 2.94 21.26
CA ILE A 188 -1.00 3.13 22.66
C ILE A 188 0.36 3.83 22.70
N ASP A 189 0.42 5.00 23.34
CA ASP A 189 1.62 5.85 23.40
C ASP A 189 2.30 6.06 22.03
N GLY A 190 1.47 6.23 20.99
CA GLY A 190 1.92 6.45 19.61
C GLY A 190 2.45 5.21 18.89
N ARG A 191 2.19 3.99 19.40
CA ARG A 191 2.54 2.72 18.76
C ARG A 191 1.30 1.87 18.53
N ARG A 192 1.26 1.12 17.43
CA ARG A 192 0.18 0.16 17.18
C ARG A 192 0.13 -0.89 18.29
N ALA A 193 -1.06 -1.12 18.82
CA ALA A 193 -1.33 -2.17 19.78
C ALA A 193 -1.59 -3.50 19.09
N ILE A 194 -1.33 -4.60 19.79
CA ILE A 194 -1.46 -5.95 19.24
C ILE A 194 -2.94 -6.34 19.35
N VAL A 195 -3.62 -6.57 18.24
CA VAL A 195 -4.97 -7.16 18.30
C VAL A 195 -4.86 -8.58 18.88
N ALA A 196 -5.78 -8.98 19.76
CA ALA A 196 -5.86 -10.33 20.30
C ALA A 196 -5.75 -11.36 19.17
N LYS A 197 -4.72 -12.19 19.18
CA LYS A 197 -4.45 -13.12 18.07
C LYS A 197 -3.74 -14.38 18.52
N TYR A 198 -3.99 -15.46 17.79
CA TYR A 198 -3.32 -16.73 17.98
C TYR A 198 -2.73 -17.28 16.67
N PRO A 199 -1.46 -17.77 16.67
CA PRO A 199 -0.53 -17.74 17.81
C PRO A 199 -0.15 -16.31 18.22
N ASN A 200 0.13 -16.13 19.50
CA ASN A 200 0.48 -14.82 20.07
C ASN A 200 1.74 -14.26 19.40
N GLY A 201 1.76 -12.95 19.18
CA GLY A 201 2.92 -12.27 18.65
C GLY A 201 2.59 -10.97 17.95
N ASP A 202 3.50 -10.00 17.98
CA ASP A 202 3.36 -8.68 17.38
C ASP A 202 3.66 -8.72 15.87
N PRO A 203 2.66 -8.57 14.98
CA PRO A 203 2.88 -8.60 13.53
C PRO A 203 3.81 -7.49 13.02
N SER A 204 4.04 -6.44 13.80
CA SER A 204 4.92 -5.34 13.43
C SER A 204 6.38 -5.76 13.53
N THR A 205 6.74 -6.45 14.61
CA THR A 205 8.14 -6.79 14.94
C THR A 205 8.47 -8.26 14.73
N GLN A 206 7.45 -9.11 14.57
CA GLN A 206 7.57 -10.54 14.32
C GLN A 206 6.96 -10.88 12.95
N GLY A 207 7.63 -11.79 12.25
CA GLY A 207 7.24 -12.29 10.93
C GLY A 207 7.98 -13.59 10.66
N LEU A 208 7.85 -14.16 9.46
CA LEU A 208 8.46 -15.48 9.15
C LEU A 208 10.00 -15.51 9.23
N TYR A 209 10.65 -14.36 9.29
CA TYR A 209 12.09 -14.22 9.53
C TYR A 209 12.48 -14.31 11.02
N ALA A 210 11.52 -14.24 11.94
CA ALA A 210 11.75 -14.27 13.38
C ALA A 210 11.72 -15.72 13.91
N LYS A 211 12.37 -15.94 15.06
CA LYS A 211 12.38 -17.25 15.74
C LYS A 211 10.98 -17.67 16.18
N ASP A 212 10.23 -16.74 16.74
CA ASP A 212 8.86 -16.91 17.18
C ASP A 212 7.98 -16.03 16.28
N PRO A 213 7.51 -16.56 15.13
CA PRO A 213 6.97 -15.73 14.06
C PRO A 213 5.56 -15.20 14.36
N GLY A 214 4.85 -15.79 15.34
CA GLY A 214 3.44 -15.48 15.58
C GLY A 214 2.50 -16.02 14.49
N PHE A 215 2.92 -17.10 13.81
CA PHE A 215 2.16 -17.84 12.78
C PHE A 215 2.12 -19.33 13.11
N SER A 216 1.01 -19.98 12.74
CA SER A 216 0.82 -21.43 12.77
C SER A 216 1.13 -22.05 11.42
N PHE A 217 1.73 -23.25 11.46
CA PHE A 217 1.97 -24.12 10.30
C PHE A 217 1.10 -25.39 10.35
N ASP A 218 0.03 -25.37 11.15
CA ASP A 218 -0.79 -26.53 11.45
C ASP A 218 -2.06 -26.64 10.61
N ALA A 219 -2.10 -25.98 9.45
CA ALA A 219 -3.11 -26.25 8.45
C ALA A 219 -2.94 -27.70 7.96
N GLN A 220 -3.96 -28.51 8.15
CA GLN A 220 -4.00 -29.88 7.65
C GLN A 220 -4.52 -29.93 6.21
N ARG A 221 -5.51 -29.08 5.90
CA ARG A 221 -6.14 -29.01 4.59
C ARG A 221 -6.75 -27.63 4.36
N TRP A 222 -6.64 -27.12 3.15
CA TRP A 222 -7.40 -25.95 2.70
C TRP A 222 -8.67 -26.40 1.95
N TRP A 223 -9.78 -25.72 2.19
CA TRP A 223 -11.04 -26.02 1.54
C TRP A 223 -11.04 -25.44 0.13
N PRO A 224 -11.31 -26.26 -0.91
CA PRO A 224 -11.17 -25.85 -2.30
C PRO A 224 -12.01 -24.61 -2.65
N PRO A 225 -11.49 -23.71 -3.49
CA PRO A 225 -12.19 -22.50 -3.93
C PRO A 225 -13.56 -22.81 -4.56
N SER A 226 -14.47 -21.85 -4.51
CA SER A 226 -15.64 -21.86 -5.39
C SER A 226 -15.26 -21.28 -6.75
N PHE A 227 -15.44 -22.06 -7.81
CA PHE A 227 -15.20 -21.56 -9.17
C PHE A 227 -16.36 -20.69 -9.64
N ASN A 228 -16.08 -19.42 -9.94
CA ASN A 228 -17.04 -18.48 -10.51
C ASN A 228 -16.45 -17.91 -11.82
N PRO A 229 -16.90 -18.37 -12.99
CA PRO A 229 -16.30 -17.96 -14.25
C PRO A 229 -16.57 -16.48 -14.53
N SER A 230 -15.54 -15.76 -14.94
CA SER A 230 -15.65 -14.37 -15.38
C SER A 230 -15.87 -14.31 -16.89
N VAL A 231 -16.34 -13.17 -17.38
CA VAL A 231 -16.38 -12.88 -18.82
C VAL A 231 -14.99 -12.44 -19.25
N GLU A 232 -14.42 -13.11 -20.25
CA GLU A 232 -13.13 -12.71 -20.82
C GLU A 232 -13.33 -11.68 -21.94
N ILE A 233 -12.63 -10.56 -21.82
CA ILE A 233 -12.39 -9.62 -22.90
C ILE A 233 -11.00 -9.92 -23.44
N ARG A 234 -10.89 -10.24 -24.73
CA ARG A 234 -9.61 -10.45 -25.41
C ARG A 234 -9.52 -9.63 -26.68
N VAL A 235 -8.56 -8.71 -26.73
CA VAL A 235 -8.32 -7.84 -27.88
C VAL A 235 -7.47 -8.59 -28.90
N GLN A 236 -8.03 -8.85 -30.07
CA GLN A 236 -7.34 -9.57 -31.15
C GLN A 236 -6.31 -8.68 -31.86
N GLU A 237 -6.63 -7.41 -32.04
CA GLU A 237 -5.78 -6.41 -32.70
C GLU A 237 -5.93 -5.04 -32.03
N PRO A 238 -4.84 -4.26 -31.86
CA PRO A 238 -3.46 -4.62 -32.18
C PRO A 238 -2.87 -5.61 -31.15
N TYR A 239 -1.84 -6.39 -31.54
CA TYR A 239 -1.14 -7.35 -30.66
C TYR A 239 0.40 -7.33 -30.83
N ARG A 240 1.14 -7.85 -29.84
CA ARG A 240 2.60 -8.00 -29.88
C ARG A 240 2.99 -9.33 -30.54
N ASN A 241 3.53 -9.27 -31.76
CA ASN A 241 4.02 -10.47 -32.45
C ASN A 241 5.33 -10.99 -31.81
N GLY A 242 5.50 -12.31 -31.73
CA GLY A 242 6.73 -12.96 -31.24
C GLY A 242 6.94 -12.96 -29.73
N THR A 243 5.88 -12.74 -28.94
CA THR A 243 5.93 -12.78 -27.46
C THR A 243 4.99 -13.85 -26.92
N VAL A 244 5.21 -14.36 -25.70
CA VAL A 244 4.26 -15.28 -25.04
C VAL A 244 2.97 -14.52 -24.63
N PHE A 245 3.10 -13.24 -24.34
CA PHE A 245 2.02 -12.35 -23.90
C PHE A 245 1.54 -11.43 -25.04
N THR A 246 0.97 -12.03 -26.08
CA THR A 246 0.67 -11.35 -27.34
C THR A 246 -0.47 -10.34 -27.26
N ASN A 247 -1.57 -10.69 -26.58
CA ASN A 247 -2.85 -9.98 -26.65
C ASN A 247 -3.21 -9.34 -25.32
N TYR A 248 -3.91 -8.20 -25.38
CA TYR A 248 -4.58 -7.67 -24.21
C TYR A 248 -5.75 -8.58 -23.81
N GLN A 249 -5.85 -8.90 -22.53
CA GLN A 249 -6.93 -9.71 -21.95
C GLN A 249 -7.38 -9.21 -20.59
N LEU A 250 -8.66 -9.40 -20.26
CA LEU A 250 -9.20 -8.98 -18.97
C LEU A 250 -10.42 -9.82 -18.60
N GLY A 251 -10.43 -10.37 -17.38
CA GLY A 251 -11.62 -10.96 -16.79
C GLY A 251 -12.53 -9.89 -16.19
N VAL A 252 -13.85 -10.00 -16.38
CA VAL A 252 -14.85 -9.08 -15.83
C VAL A 252 -15.97 -9.85 -15.13
N GLY A 253 -16.34 -9.42 -13.92
CA GLY A 253 -17.34 -10.09 -13.09
C GLY A 253 -16.85 -11.45 -12.61
N GLY A 254 -17.75 -12.40 -12.33
CA GLY A 254 -17.38 -13.75 -11.90
C GLY A 254 -16.43 -13.75 -10.69
N GLY A 255 -15.29 -14.44 -10.82
CA GLY A 255 -14.21 -14.46 -9.82
C GLY A 255 -13.53 -13.10 -9.61
N ALA A 256 -13.54 -12.21 -10.62
CA ALA A 256 -13.03 -10.86 -10.51
C ALA A 256 -13.96 -9.90 -9.73
N ALA A 257 -15.18 -10.33 -9.39
CA ALA A 257 -16.16 -9.50 -8.69
C ALA A 257 -15.75 -9.09 -7.26
N VAL A 258 -14.68 -9.68 -6.72
CA VAL A 258 -14.10 -9.30 -5.42
C VAL A 258 -13.25 -8.03 -5.48
N PHE A 259 -12.85 -7.61 -6.68
CA PHE A 259 -12.05 -6.40 -6.91
C PHE A 259 -12.93 -5.20 -7.27
N ASN A 260 -12.38 -3.99 -7.14
CA ASN A 260 -13.04 -2.75 -7.56
C ASN A 260 -12.09 -1.88 -8.41
N PRO A 261 -12.33 -1.72 -9.73
CA PRO A 261 -13.44 -2.30 -10.49
C PRO A 261 -13.39 -3.84 -10.54
N PRO A 262 -14.51 -4.53 -10.86
CA PRO A 262 -14.63 -5.99 -10.84
C PRO A 262 -13.93 -6.64 -12.03
N THR A 263 -12.63 -6.38 -12.16
CA THR A 263 -11.79 -6.78 -13.28
C THR A 263 -10.46 -7.32 -12.78
N ASN A 264 -9.96 -8.39 -13.42
CA ASN A 264 -8.70 -9.01 -13.06
C ASN A 264 -8.08 -9.74 -14.28
N PHE A 265 -6.79 -9.53 -14.53
CA PHE A 265 -6.02 -10.23 -15.56
C PHE A 265 -6.03 -11.75 -15.39
N TRP A 266 -5.95 -12.24 -14.15
CA TRP A 266 -5.91 -13.67 -13.83
C TRP A 266 -7.28 -14.34 -13.82
N SER A 267 -8.36 -13.61 -14.10
CA SER A 267 -9.73 -14.14 -14.12
C SER A 267 -10.25 -14.38 -15.54
N THR A 268 -9.48 -15.04 -16.41
CA THR A 268 -9.80 -15.29 -17.83
C THR A 268 -9.99 -16.78 -18.12
N ALA A 269 -10.66 -17.16 -19.22
CA ALA A 269 -10.92 -18.58 -19.49
C ALA A 269 -9.64 -19.41 -19.68
N SER A 270 -8.53 -18.80 -20.10
CA SER A 270 -7.22 -19.45 -20.21
C SER A 270 -6.09 -18.44 -20.00
N PRO A 271 -5.74 -18.09 -18.74
CA PRO A 271 -4.67 -17.14 -18.46
C PRO A 271 -3.33 -17.65 -19.03
N PRO A 272 -2.57 -16.86 -19.81
CA PRO A 272 -1.23 -17.21 -20.23
C PRO A 272 -0.36 -17.34 -18.97
N GLY A 273 0.18 -18.53 -18.72
CA GLY A 273 1.09 -18.77 -17.60
C GLY A 273 0.48 -19.39 -16.34
N GLY A 274 -0.82 -19.77 -16.30
CA GLY A 274 -1.32 -20.63 -15.22
C GLY A 274 -2.83 -20.56 -14.94
N ASP A 275 -3.16 -20.83 -13.67
CA ASP A 275 -4.54 -21.01 -13.20
C ASP A 275 -5.29 -19.68 -13.01
N ASN A 276 -6.63 -19.78 -13.03
CA ASN A 276 -7.52 -18.67 -12.75
C ASN A 276 -7.38 -18.17 -11.32
N TYR A 277 -7.73 -16.90 -11.09
CA TYR A 277 -7.86 -16.36 -9.74
C TYR A 277 -8.78 -17.21 -8.88
N VAL A 278 -8.20 -17.78 -7.83
CA VAL A 278 -8.88 -18.60 -6.85
C VAL A 278 -8.30 -18.38 -5.46
N VAL A 279 -9.13 -18.47 -4.43
CA VAL A 279 -8.70 -18.41 -3.04
C VAL A 279 -9.43 -19.49 -2.24
N PRO A 280 -8.79 -20.11 -1.23
CA PRO A 280 -9.46 -21.11 -0.41
C PRO A 280 -10.66 -20.49 0.32
N ARG A 281 -11.67 -21.31 0.59
CA ARG A 281 -12.91 -20.90 1.27
C ARG A 281 -12.95 -21.26 2.76
N GLY A 282 -11.84 -21.80 3.26
CA GLY A 282 -11.70 -22.25 4.64
C GLY A 282 -10.46 -23.09 4.83
N LEU A 283 -10.20 -23.48 6.07
CA LEU A 283 -9.08 -24.35 6.43
C LEU A 283 -9.49 -25.33 7.54
N THR A 284 -8.97 -26.55 7.47
CA THR A 284 -9.02 -27.57 8.52
C THR A 284 -7.64 -27.66 9.17
N MET A 285 -7.61 -27.62 10.49
CA MET A 285 -6.38 -27.57 11.28
C MET A 285 -6.11 -28.93 11.93
N LYS A 286 -4.84 -29.19 12.25
CA LYS A 286 -4.48 -30.34 13.10
C LYS A 286 -5.15 -30.20 14.47
N SER A 287 -5.49 -31.34 15.08
CA SER A 287 -6.05 -31.35 16.43
C SER A 287 -5.10 -30.69 17.43
N GLY A 288 -5.65 -29.79 18.27
CA GLY A 288 -4.88 -29.03 19.26
C GLY A 288 -4.14 -27.81 18.71
N ALA A 289 -4.22 -27.53 17.40
CA ALA A 289 -3.53 -26.37 16.80
C ALA A 289 -4.05 -25.02 17.31
N MET A 290 -5.35 -24.93 17.64
CA MET A 290 -6.01 -23.74 18.20
C MET A 290 -6.61 -24.11 19.56
N PRO A 291 -5.91 -23.86 20.68
CA PRO A 291 -6.32 -24.34 22.00
C PRO A 291 -7.66 -23.80 22.50
N HIS A 292 -8.07 -22.60 22.08
CA HIS A 292 -9.27 -21.93 22.59
C HIS A 292 -10.46 -21.96 21.62
N ILE A 293 -10.35 -22.59 20.45
CA ILE A 293 -11.39 -22.57 19.42
C ILE A 293 -12.76 -23.07 19.92
N ASP A 294 -12.78 -24.02 20.85
CA ASP A 294 -14.01 -24.56 21.44
C ASP A 294 -14.75 -23.56 22.34
N ASN A 295 -14.06 -22.51 22.79
CA ASN A 295 -14.59 -21.49 23.68
C ASN A 295 -15.04 -20.22 22.94
N TRP A 296 -14.77 -20.10 21.63
CA TRP A 296 -15.08 -18.91 20.86
C TRP A 296 -16.59 -18.63 20.84
N SER A 297 -17.01 -17.57 21.52
CA SER A 297 -18.42 -17.19 21.62
C SER A 297 -18.94 -16.47 20.37
N LYS A 298 -18.07 -15.68 19.71
CA LYS A 298 -18.40 -14.89 18.50
C LYS A 298 -17.30 -14.98 17.44
N PRO A 299 -17.12 -16.15 16.80
CA PRO A 299 -16.06 -16.36 15.79
C PRO A 299 -16.14 -15.37 14.62
N THR A 300 -17.33 -14.88 14.27
CA THR A 300 -17.56 -13.94 13.16
C THR A 300 -16.96 -12.56 13.37
N THR A 301 -16.42 -12.26 14.54
CA THR A 301 -15.63 -11.04 14.77
C THR A 301 -14.21 -11.15 14.24
N GLY A 302 -13.71 -12.38 14.05
CA GLY A 302 -12.31 -12.63 13.75
C GLY A 302 -11.95 -12.60 12.28
N PHE A 303 -10.64 -12.49 12.05
CA PHE A 303 -10.00 -12.56 10.74
C PHE A 303 -8.97 -13.68 10.71
N VAL A 304 -8.82 -14.34 9.56
CA VAL A 304 -7.71 -15.23 9.27
C VAL A 304 -6.75 -14.52 8.34
N HIS A 305 -5.50 -14.36 8.78
CA HIS A 305 -4.39 -13.93 7.94
C HIS A 305 -3.62 -15.16 7.49
N ALA A 306 -3.47 -15.34 6.19
CA ALA A 306 -2.84 -16.54 5.63
C ALA A 306 -1.88 -16.17 4.50
N PHE A 307 -0.73 -16.83 4.45
CA PHE A 307 0.16 -16.75 3.30
C PHE A 307 -0.42 -17.51 2.10
N HIS A 308 -0.07 -17.03 0.90
CA HIS A 308 -0.19 -17.81 -0.33
C HIS A 308 0.59 -19.15 -0.20
N ALA A 309 0.15 -20.23 -0.85
CA ALA A 309 0.81 -21.55 -0.75
C ALA A 309 2.29 -21.53 -1.16
N GLY A 310 2.61 -20.83 -2.25
CA GLY A 310 3.98 -20.52 -2.70
C GLY A 310 4.62 -19.31 -2.02
N TYR A 311 4.01 -18.75 -0.97
CA TYR A 311 4.50 -17.55 -0.28
C TYR A 311 4.72 -16.33 -1.20
N TRP A 312 3.93 -16.17 -2.26
CA TRP A 312 4.02 -15.03 -3.19
C TRP A 312 3.41 -13.74 -2.62
N GLY A 313 2.54 -13.91 -1.63
CA GLY A 313 1.81 -12.84 -0.96
C GLY A 313 1.05 -13.38 0.24
N SER A 314 0.02 -12.66 0.65
CA SER A 314 -0.84 -13.05 1.77
C SER A 314 -2.26 -12.55 1.54
N TRP A 315 -3.20 -13.19 2.22
CA TRP A 315 -4.61 -12.83 2.22
C TRP A 315 -5.10 -12.58 3.63
N VAL A 316 -6.18 -11.81 3.71
CA VAL A 316 -6.98 -11.65 4.93
C VAL A 316 -8.42 -12.05 4.62
N PHE A 317 -9.01 -12.86 5.50
CA PHE A 317 -10.38 -13.36 5.39
C PHE A 317 -11.18 -13.07 6.65
N GLU A 318 -12.41 -12.60 6.52
CA GLU A 318 -13.41 -12.65 7.60
C GLU A 318 -13.78 -14.11 7.90
N ILE A 319 -14.02 -14.43 9.16
CA ILE A 319 -14.51 -15.75 9.58
C ILE A 319 -16.03 -15.82 9.40
N ALA A 320 -16.51 -16.80 8.63
CA ALA A 320 -17.93 -17.08 8.45
C ALA A 320 -18.49 -17.97 9.57
N SER A 321 -17.78 -19.06 9.87
CA SER A 321 -18.20 -20.06 10.87
C SER A 321 -17.04 -20.98 11.25
N ILE A 322 -17.24 -21.71 12.35
CA ILE A 322 -16.32 -22.77 12.81
C ILE A 322 -17.07 -24.09 12.96
N ASN A 323 -16.35 -25.20 12.78
CA ASN A 323 -16.78 -26.53 13.20
C ASN A 323 -15.67 -27.13 14.07
N THR A 324 -15.91 -27.17 15.38
CA THR A 324 -14.95 -27.63 16.38
C THR A 324 -14.71 -29.14 16.32
N THR A 325 -15.74 -29.93 15.94
CA THR A 325 -15.60 -31.39 15.78
C THR A 325 -14.63 -31.72 14.64
N GLU A 326 -14.65 -30.90 13.58
CA GLU A 326 -13.81 -31.06 12.39
C GLU A 326 -12.59 -30.11 12.39
N ASN A 327 -12.32 -29.38 13.49
CA ASN A 327 -11.27 -28.35 13.59
C ASN A 327 -11.20 -27.44 12.35
N THR A 328 -12.34 -26.93 11.90
CA THR A 328 -12.46 -26.21 10.62
C THR A 328 -12.93 -24.78 10.83
N ILE A 329 -12.32 -23.85 10.09
CA ILE A 329 -12.73 -22.44 9.99
C ILE A 329 -13.14 -22.19 8.54
N MET A 330 -14.36 -21.70 8.34
CA MET A 330 -14.86 -21.29 7.02
C MET A 330 -14.76 -19.79 6.85
N PHE A 331 -14.42 -19.34 5.64
CA PHE A 331 -14.19 -17.93 5.33
C PHE A 331 -15.43 -17.28 4.71
N ALA A 332 -15.58 -15.99 4.97
CA ALA A 332 -16.54 -15.11 4.33
C ALA A 332 -15.82 -14.25 3.27
N ARG A 333 -15.81 -12.93 3.45
CA ARG A 333 -15.18 -11.96 2.53
C ARG A 333 -13.68 -11.88 2.77
N GLY A 334 -12.90 -11.79 1.69
CA GLY A 334 -11.43 -11.70 1.76
C GLY A 334 -10.73 -12.20 0.51
N GLY A 335 -9.42 -12.37 0.58
CA GLY A 335 -8.61 -12.97 -0.49
C GLY A 335 -8.17 -12.04 -1.61
N PHE A 336 -8.70 -10.81 -1.66
CA PHE A 336 -8.48 -9.85 -2.74
C PHE A 336 -7.20 -9.01 -2.61
N GLN A 337 -6.32 -9.32 -1.64
CA GLN A 337 -5.05 -8.62 -1.44
C GLN A 337 -3.94 -9.10 -2.39
N GLU A 338 -4.28 -10.00 -3.31
CA GLU A 338 -3.39 -10.56 -4.32
C GLU A 338 -4.19 -10.84 -5.60
N ALA A 339 -3.56 -10.71 -6.77
CA ALA A 339 -4.29 -10.76 -8.05
C ALA A 339 -4.47 -12.17 -8.60
N ARG A 340 -3.53 -13.09 -8.32
CA ARG A 340 -3.49 -14.42 -8.95
C ARG A 340 -4.10 -15.52 -8.08
N GLY A 341 -3.95 -15.44 -6.77
CA GLY A 341 -4.51 -16.39 -5.83
C GLY A 341 -3.85 -17.77 -5.87
N SER A 342 -4.32 -18.67 -5.00
CA SER A 342 -4.05 -20.12 -5.05
C SER A 342 -5.18 -20.86 -4.35
N ASP A 343 -5.38 -22.14 -4.70
CA ASP A 343 -6.38 -23.01 -4.08
C ASP A 343 -5.99 -23.52 -2.68
N ALA A 344 -4.78 -23.19 -2.22
CA ALA A 344 -4.25 -23.52 -0.90
C ALA A 344 -3.52 -22.34 -0.26
N GLY A 345 -3.24 -22.43 1.03
CA GLY A 345 -2.49 -21.44 1.80
C GLY A 345 -1.28 -22.01 2.55
N GLY A 346 -0.46 -21.11 3.07
CA GLY A 346 0.73 -21.39 3.88
C GLY A 346 0.51 -21.13 5.37
N ALA A 347 1.51 -20.54 6.01
CA ALA A 347 1.42 -20.14 7.42
C ALA A 347 0.24 -19.18 7.66
N PHE A 348 -0.41 -19.27 8.81
CA PHE A 348 -1.59 -18.45 9.13
C PHE A 348 -1.68 -18.06 10.61
N TYR A 349 -2.48 -17.06 10.94
CA TYR A 349 -2.94 -16.78 12.29
C TYR A 349 -4.40 -16.31 12.27
N VAL A 350 -5.05 -16.38 13.43
CA VAL A 350 -6.38 -15.82 13.65
C VAL A 350 -6.27 -14.61 14.57
N ALA A 351 -7.00 -13.55 14.26
CA ALA A 351 -7.00 -12.31 15.02
C ALA A 351 -8.42 -11.83 15.31
N ASN A 352 -8.54 -10.92 16.28
CA ASN A 352 -9.77 -10.24 16.70
C ASN A 352 -10.83 -11.19 17.26
N ILE A 353 -10.42 -12.11 18.13
CA ILE A 353 -11.29 -12.98 18.91
C ILE A 353 -11.06 -12.70 20.40
N PHE A 354 -12.12 -12.49 21.17
CA PHE A 354 -12.01 -12.13 22.59
C PHE A 354 -11.31 -13.22 23.41
N GLU A 355 -11.61 -14.49 23.13
CA GLU A 355 -11.01 -15.62 23.83
C GLU A 355 -9.52 -15.83 23.53
N GLU A 356 -8.98 -15.15 22.51
CA GLU A 356 -7.54 -15.08 22.22
C GLU A 356 -6.88 -13.82 22.83
N LEU A 357 -7.59 -13.05 23.66
CA LEU A 357 -7.02 -11.95 24.46
C LEU A 357 -6.34 -12.55 25.70
N ASP A 358 -5.14 -13.09 25.54
CA ASP A 358 -4.46 -13.86 26.59
C ASP A 358 -2.99 -13.47 26.81
N SER A 359 -2.45 -12.58 25.98
CA SER A 359 -1.06 -12.13 26.01
C SER A 359 -0.93 -10.65 26.42
N PRO A 360 0.18 -10.26 27.07
CA PRO A 360 0.47 -8.86 27.34
C PRO A 360 0.42 -7.97 26.09
N ASN A 361 -0.15 -6.78 26.28
CA ASN A 361 -0.36 -5.72 25.31
C ASN A 361 -1.36 -6.02 24.20
N GLU A 362 -2.14 -7.09 24.34
CA GLU A 362 -3.23 -7.37 23.43
C GLU A 362 -4.50 -6.56 23.76
N TRP A 363 -5.30 -6.29 22.73
CA TRP A 363 -6.60 -5.64 22.87
C TRP A 363 -7.70 -6.33 22.05
N PHE A 364 -8.94 -6.13 22.49
CA PHE A 364 -10.15 -6.54 21.77
C PHE A 364 -11.25 -5.50 21.96
N LEU A 365 -12.01 -5.20 20.92
CA LEU A 365 -13.16 -4.30 20.98
C LEU A 365 -14.47 -5.06 20.74
N ASP A 366 -15.31 -5.13 21.77
CA ASP A 366 -16.69 -5.56 21.59
C ASP A 366 -17.52 -4.36 21.10
N LYS A 367 -17.83 -4.35 19.80
CA LYS A 367 -18.59 -3.27 19.16
C LYS A 367 -20.07 -3.28 19.57
N ASP A 368 -20.64 -4.43 19.94
CA ASP A 368 -22.06 -4.54 20.29
C ASP A 368 -22.37 -3.81 21.60
N ILE A 369 -21.45 -3.94 22.57
CA ILE A 369 -21.56 -3.30 23.89
C ILE A 369 -20.58 -2.15 24.09
N ARG A 370 -19.91 -1.68 23.02
CA ARG A 370 -18.96 -0.55 23.01
C ARG A 370 -17.87 -0.64 24.08
N THR A 371 -17.35 -1.83 24.33
CA THR A 371 -16.39 -2.07 25.41
C THR A 371 -15.04 -2.45 24.83
N LEU A 372 -14.02 -1.65 25.16
CA LEU A 372 -12.63 -1.97 24.87
C LEU A 372 -12.05 -2.81 26.00
N TYR A 373 -11.44 -3.92 25.64
CA TYR A 373 -10.68 -4.79 26.51
C TYR A 373 -9.19 -4.69 26.17
N PHE A 374 -8.36 -4.66 27.19
CA PHE A 374 -6.91 -4.55 27.02
C PHE A 374 -6.22 -5.33 28.14
N MET A 375 -5.19 -6.09 27.80
CA MET A 375 -4.36 -6.81 28.77
C MET A 375 -3.00 -6.12 28.92
N PRO A 376 -2.81 -5.22 29.89
CA PRO A 376 -1.50 -4.61 30.13
C PRO A 376 -0.46 -5.65 30.54
N ASN A 377 0.81 -5.41 30.18
CA ASN A 377 1.94 -6.17 30.74
C ASN A 377 2.12 -5.91 32.24
N GLU A 378 1.99 -4.65 32.65
CA GLU A 378 2.09 -4.23 34.05
C GLU A 378 0.98 -3.22 34.37
N THR A 379 1.26 -1.93 34.21
CA THR A 379 0.28 -0.86 34.38
C THR A 379 -0.43 -0.56 33.08
N VAL A 380 -1.67 -0.08 33.17
CA VAL A 380 -2.38 0.45 32.01
C VAL A 380 -1.70 1.75 31.57
N PRO A 381 -1.32 1.89 30.29
CA PRO A 381 -0.73 3.11 29.74
C PRO A 381 -1.65 4.34 29.82
N ASP A 382 -1.10 5.52 29.55
CA ASP A 382 -1.83 6.78 29.72
C ASP A 382 -2.58 7.19 28.45
N VAL A 383 -2.00 6.95 27.26
CA VAL A 383 -2.54 7.49 25.99
C VAL A 383 -3.04 6.36 25.09
N PHE A 384 -4.35 6.36 24.85
CA PHE A 384 -5.01 5.49 23.90
C PHE A 384 -5.64 6.30 22.77
N VAL A 385 -5.41 5.89 21.53
CA VAL A 385 -5.98 6.51 20.33
C VAL A 385 -6.67 5.44 19.49
N ALA A 386 -7.95 5.64 19.18
CA ALA A 386 -8.68 4.79 18.24
C ALA A 386 -8.53 5.34 16.83
N SER A 387 -8.21 4.50 15.86
CA SER A 387 -8.21 4.89 14.44
C SER A 387 -9.61 5.33 14.00
N GLN A 388 -9.71 6.32 13.12
CA GLN A 388 -10.98 6.76 12.54
C GLN A 388 -10.91 7.02 11.03
N ILE A 389 -9.76 7.45 10.51
CA ILE A 389 -9.61 7.69 9.08
C ILE A 389 -8.32 7.12 8.49
N PRO A 390 -8.37 6.67 7.23
CA PRO A 390 -7.23 6.11 6.50
C PRO A 390 -6.35 7.17 5.81
N CYS A 391 -6.89 8.36 5.56
CA CYS A 391 -6.38 9.36 4.65
C CYS A 391 -6.47 10.72 5.35
N LEU A 392 -5.30 11.34 5.56
CA LEU A 392 -5.19 12.62 6.25
C LEU A 392 -5.24 13.78 5.26
N ILE A 393 -4.53 13.65 4.14
CA ILE A 393 -4.40 14.70 3.13
C ILE A 393 -4.80 14.15 1.77
N SER A 394 -5.80 14.75 1.13
CA SER A 394 -6.16 14.48 -0.26
C SER A 394 -5.88 15.72 -1.10
N ILE A 395 -5.22 15.55 -2.24
CA ILE A 395 -4.93 16.60 -3.20
C ILE A 395 -5.55 16.19 -4.53
N THR A 396 -6.74 16.72 -4.82
CA THR A 396 -7.59 16.21 -5.89
C THR A 396 -8.10 17.33 -6.79
N GLY A 397 -7.65 17.33 -8.04
CA GLY A 397 -8.23 18.14 -9.11
C GLY A 397 -9.52 17.52 -9.63
N SER A 398 -10.47 18.32 -10.10
CA SER A 398 -11.75 17.78 -10.59
C SER A 398 -11.59 17.08 -11.95
N SER A 399 -10.60 17.49 -12.74
CA SER A 399 -10.16 16.85 -13.99
C SER A 399 -8.67 17.13 -14.24
N ILE A 400 -8.10 16.58 -15.32
CA ILE A 400 -6.72 16.86 -15.75
C ILE A 400 -6.53 18.36 -16.01
N GLU A 401 -7.52 18.99 -16.65
CA GLU A 401 -7.55 20.41 -17.00
C GLU A 401 -7.67 21.30 -15.75
N ASP A 402 -8.49 20.88 -14.78
CA ASP A 402 -8.66 21.53 -13.47
C ASP A 402 -7.84 20.84 -12.38
N SER A 403 -6.55 20.64 -12.68
CA SER A 403 -5.59 20.02 -11.76
C SER A 403 -5.19 20.95 -10.62
N VAL A 404 -4.87 20.36 -9.46
CA VAL A 404 -4.20 21.09 -8.36
C VAL A 404 -2.73 21.28 -8.71
N LYS A 405 -2.21 22.50 -8.59
CA LYS A 405 -0.85 22.84 -9.04
C LYS A 405 0.01 23.44 -7.94
N ASN A 406 1.30 23.14 -7.96
CA ASN A 406 2.32 23.79 -7.12
C ASN A 406 1.95 23.76 -5.62
N VAL A 407 1.81 22.55 -5.07
CA VAL A 407 1.55 22.34 -3.65
C VAL A 407 2.79 21.74 -2.98
N LEU A 408 3.20 22.32 -1.86
CA LEU A 408 4.31 21.83 -1.04
C LEU A 408 3.80 21.38 0.33
N ILE A 409 4.03 20.12 0.70
CA ILE A 409 3.76 19.57 2.03
C ILE A 409 5.08 19.20 2.70
N ARG A 410 5.41 19.81 3.84
CA ARG A 410 6.68 19.54 4.53
C ARG A 410 6.66 19.54 6.05
N GLY A 411 7.58 18.77 6.64
CA GLY A 411 7.88 18.83 8.08
C GLY A 411 6.77 18.28 8.98
N LEU A 412 5.89 17.43 8.46
CA LEU A 412 4.75 16.87 9.19
C LEU A 412 5.01 15.43 9.60
N ILE A 413 4.47 15.03 10.75
CA ILE A 413 4.34 13.62 11.15
C ILE A 413 2.90 13.19 10.86
N LEU A 414 2.72 12.20 9.99
CA LEU A 414 1.43 11.62 9.63
C LEU A 414 1.32 10.23 10.27
N THR A 415 0.28 10.00 11.08
CA THR A 415 0.22 8.81 11.92
C THR A 415 -1.19 8.34 12.31
N GLU A 416 -1.26 7.16 12.91
CA GLU A 416 -2.44 6.60 13.60
C GLU A 416 -3.69 6.48 12.70
N THR A 417 -3.50 6.01 11.46
CA THR A 417 -4.59 5.86 10.48
C THR A 417 -5.29 4.50 10.58
N SER A 418 -6.55 4.43 10.12
CA SER A 418 -7.32 3.17 10.07
C SER A 418 -6.76 2.20 9.04
N SER A 419 -6.86 0.90 9.36
CA SER A 419 -6.48 -0.18 8.45
C SER A 419 -7.31 -0.18 7.15
N THR A 420 -6.66 -0.52 6.03
CA THR A 420 -7.27 -0.69 4.71
C THR A 420 -7.26 -2.12 4.17
N TYR A 421 -6.73 -3.12 4.89
CA TYR A 421 -6.59 -4.48 4.35
C TYR A 421 -7.93 -5.17 4.02
N MET A 422 -9.04 -4.76 4.67
CA MET A 422 -10.40 -5.18 4.30
C MET A 422 -11.19 -4.10 3.55
N ARG A 423 -10.53 -3.24 2.79
CA ARG A 423 -11.21 -2.31 1.85
C ARG A 423 -11.09 -2.79 0.42
N ASP A 424 -11.59 -2.00 -0.50
CA ASP A 424 -11.54 -2.30 -1.92
C ASP A 424 -10.10 -2.31 -2.43
N TYR A 425 -9.77 -3.40 -3.12
CA TYR A 425 -8.52 -3.60 -3.88
C TYR A 425 -8.84 -3.68 -5.37
N MET A 426 -7.88 -3.30 -6.20
CA MET A 426 -7.94 -3.48 -7.65
C MET A 426 -6.72 -4.25 -8.14
N VAL A 427 -6.85 -4.95 -9.27
CA VAL A 427 -5.69 -5.45 -10.03
C VAL A 427 -5.35 -4.40 -11.08
N PRO A 428 -4.20 -3.69 -10.97
CA PRO A 428 -3.93 -2.56 -11.84
C PRO A 428 -3.51 -2.98 -13.24
N SER A 429 -2.84 -4.12 -13.41
CA SER A 429 -2.30 -4.58 -14.69
C SER A 429 -2.03 -6.09 -14.69
N GLY A 430 -1.24 -6.61 -15.63
CA GLY A 430 -0.97 -8.05 -15.79
C GLY A 430 -0.01 -8.68 -14.78
N GLY A 431 0.52 -7.89 -13.83
CA GLY A 431 1.31 -8.40 -12.71
C GLY A 431 0.46 -9.08 -11.62
N ASP A 432 1.12 -9.63 -10.61
CA ASP A 432 0.44 -10.46 -9.60
C ASP A 432 -0.14 -9.64 -8.43
N TRP A 433 -0.02 -8.31 -8.49
CA TRP A 433 -0.40 -7.44 -7.38
C TRP A 433 -1.84 -6.98 -7.48
N ALA A 434 -2.55 -7.06 -6.36
CA ALA A 434 -3.74 -6.28 -6.13
C ALA A 434 -3.42 -5.16 -5.13
N VAL A 435 -4.01 -3.98 -5.30
CA VAL A 435 -3.72 -2.82 -4.45
C VAL A 435 -4.95 -2.06 -4.01
N HIS A 436 -4.92 -1.60 -2.76
CA HIS A 436 -5.79 -0.54 -2.32
C HIS A 436 -5.35 0.79 -2.95
N ARG A 437 -6.21 1.43 -3.75
CA ARG A 437 -5.88 2.72 -4.42
C ARG A 437 -5.85 3.94 -3.48
N GLY A 438 -6.06 3.75 -2.18
CA GLY A 438 -5.98 4.82 -1.20
C GLY A 438 -4.63 4.87 -0.49
N GLY A 439 -4.38 5.96 0.24
CA GLY A 439 -3.21 6.13 1.10
C GLY A 439 -3.47 7.17 2.18
N THR A 440 -2.51 7.32 3.09
CA THR A 440 -2.49 8.36 4.11
C THR A 440 -2.42 9.75 3.48
N MET A 441 -1.70 9.87 2.36
CA MET A 441 -1.79 10.98 1.42
C MET A 441 -2.25 10.48 0.05
N TYR A 442 -3.27 11.10 -0.52
CA TYR A 442 -3.87 10.71 -1.80
C TYR A 442 -3.77 11.84 -2.82
N LEU A 443 -3.25 11.57 -4.01
CA LEU A 443 -3.11 12.53 -5.09
C LEU A 443 -3.81 12.02 -6.35
N ARG A 444 -4.64 12.88 -6.95
CA ARG A 444 -5.25 12.64 -8.26
C ARG A 444 -5.46 13.95 -8.99
N ASN A 445 -5.19 13.96 -10.29
CA ASN A 445 -5.25 15.16 -11.11
C ASN A 445 -4.39 16.30 -10.55
N THR A 446 -3.09 16.07 -10.41
CA THR A 446 -2.16 17.05 -9.83
C THR A 446 -0.97 17.38 -10.75
N GLN A 447 -0.39 18.56 -10.57
CA GLN A 447 0.85 18.97 -11.25
C GLN A 447 1.79 19.64 -10.25
N TYR A 448 3.08 19.29 -10.30
CA TYR A 448 4.14 19.94 -9.51
C TYR A 448 3.89 19.91 -7.99
N VAL A 449 3.46 18.75 -7.47
CA VAL A 449 3.32 18.55 -6.03
C VAL A 449 4.67 18.12 -5.44
N THR A 450 5.08 18.74 -4.33
CA THR A 450 6.29 18.37 -3.59
C THR A 450 5.91 17.90 -2.19
N ILE A 451 6.35 16.70 -1.81
CA ILE A 451 6.17 16.11 -0.49
C ILE A 451 7.56 15.84 0.06
N THR A 452 7.94 16.55 1.12
CA THR A 452 9.33 16.51 1.60
C THR A 452 9.50 16.65 3.10
N HIS A 453 10.53 16.01 3.67
CA HIS A 453 10.83 16.10 5.11
C HIS A 453 9.66 15.70 6.02
N ASN A 454 8.82 14.77 5.57
CA ASN A 454 7.71 14.25 6.38
C ASN A 454 8.07 12.87 6.95
N LEU A 455 7.45 12.53 8.09
CA LEU A 455 7.48 11.19 8.67
C LEU A 455 6.10 10.56 8.54
N PHE A 456 6.01 9.47 7.78
CA PHE A 456 4.83 8.62 7.66
C PHE A 456 5.02 7.42 8.57
N THR A 457 4.27 7.33 9.67
CA THR A 457 4.47 6.24 10.63
C THR A 457 3.23 5.71 11.30
N GLN A 458 3.21 4.42 11.66
CA GLN A 458 2.08 3.76 12.33
C GLN A 458 0.80 3.90 11.50
N LEU A 459 0.90 3.54 10.21
CA LEU A 459 -0.18 3.75 9.25
C LEU A 459 -0.92 2.45 8.96
N GLY A 460 -2.25 2.53 8.99
CA GLY A 460 -3.17 1.48 8.60
C GLY A 460 -3.33 1.30 7.08
N SER A 461 -2.78 2.22 6.28
CA SER A 461 -2.93 2.28 4.83
C SER A 461 -1.57 2.37 4.12
N ASN A 462 -1.59 2.52 2.79
CA ASN A 462 -0.40 2.96 2.05
C ASN A 462 0.06 4.34 2.53
N GLY A 463 1.34 4.67 2.36
CA GLY A 463 1.87 6.00 2.70
C GLY A 463 1.32 7.09 1.77
N VAL A 464 1.79 7.11 0.51
CA VAL A 464 1.32 8.03 -0.54
C VAL A 464 0.78 7.24 -1.74
N ALA A 465 -0.42 7.59 -2.18
CA ALA A 465 -1.06 7.03 -3.37
C ALA A 465 -1.18 8.09 -4.47
N LEU A 466 -0.47 7.88 -5.59
CA LEU A 466 -0.54 8.70 -6.80
C LEU A 466 -1.43 7.96 -7.81
N ILE A 467 -2.68 8.40 -7.91
CA ILE A 467 -3.71 7.71 -8.68
C ILE A 467 -4.08 8.52 -9.91
N ASP A 468 -4.13 7.84 -11.06
CA ASP A 468 -4.37 8.47 -12.36
C ASP A 468 -3.39 9.63 -12.60
N TYR A 469 -3.88 10.76 -13.15
CA TYR A 469 -3.03 11.83 -13.64
C TYR A 469 -2.30 12.55 -12.51
N ASN A 470 -0.98 12.43 -12.49
CA ASN A 470 -0.11 13.19 -11.61
C ASN A 470 1.16 13.52 -12.39
N PHE A 471 1.45 14.79 -12.58
CA PHE A 471 2.59 15.22 -13.39
C PHE A 471 3.65 15.91 -12.55
N ALA A 472 4.91 15.49 -12.70
CA ALA A 472 6.06 16.14 -12.06
C ALA A 472 5.96 16.23 -10.52
N THR A 473 5.39 15.21 -9.88
CA THR A 473 5.37 15.10 -8.41
C THR A 473 6.74 14.65 -7.89
N SER A 474 7.21 15.28 -6.82
CA SER A 474 8.47 14.96 -6.15
C SER A 474 8.25 14.53 -4.71
N LEU A 475 8.71 13.32 -4.36
CA LEU A 475 8.70 12.74 -3.02
C LEU A 475 10.15 12.62 -2.54
N THR A 476 10.59 13.56 -1.71
CA THR A 476 12.01 13.66 -1.34
C THR A 476 12.25 13.78 0.16
N LEU A 477 13.29 13.13 0.67
CA LEU A 477 13.72 13.31 2.08
C LEU A 477 12.60 12.98 3.10
N ASN A 478 11.72 12.05 2.78
CA ASN A 478 10.70 11.56 3.71
C ASN A 478 11.15 10.25 4.37
N GLU A 479 10.58 9.94 5.52
CA GLU A 479 10.69 8.64 6.18
C GLU A 479 9.34 7.92 6.17
N PHE A 480 9.33 6.64 5.81
CA PHE A 480 8.17 5.77 5.86
C PHE A 480 8.50 4.56 6.73
N VAL A 481 7.80 4.41 7.86
CA VAL A 481 8.10 3.35 8.83
C VAL A 481 6.87 2.85 9.60
N TRP A 482 6.71 1.53 9.73
CA TRP A 482 5.56 0.88 10.38
C TRP A 482 4.24 1.05 9.60
N LEU A 483 4.22 0.59 8.35
CA LEU A 483 3.06 0.66 7.46
C LEU A 483 2.42 -0.74 7.30
N THR A 484 1.09 -0.81 7.24
CA THR A 484 0.38 -2.08 6.96
C THR A 484 0.62 -2.64 5.57
N ASP A 485 0.85 -1.75 4.60
CA ASP A 485 0.93 -2.03 3.16
C ASP A 485 2.13 -1.27 2.57
N SER A 486 1.98 -0.68 1.38
CA SER A 486 3.06 -0.08 0.57
C SER A 486 3.38 1.37 0.96
N ALA A 487 4.62 1.80 0.82
CA ALA A 487 4.97 3.19 1.15
C ALA A 487 4.50 4.18 0.08
N ILE A 488 4.81 3.92 -1.18
CA ILE A 488 4.43 4.77 -2.31
C ILE A 488 3.86 3.88 -3.42
N ILE A 489 2.62 4.15 -3.85
CA ILE A 489 2.01 3.49 -5.00
C ILE A 489 1.73 4.49 -6.12
N LEU A 490 2.05 4.09 -7.35
CA LEU A 490 1.73 4.80 -8.57
C LEU A 490 0.84 3.90 -9.40
N VAL A 491 -0.41 4.30 -9.59
CA VAL A 491 -1.42 3.48 -10.27
C VAL A 491 -2.19 4.34 -11.25
N GLY A 492 -1.82 4.23 -12.52
CA GLY A 492 -2.57 4.84 -13.62
C GLY A 492 -3.80 4.03 -14.02
N SER A 493 -4.51 4.56 -15.01
CA SER A 493 -5.67 3.91 -15.63
C SER A 493 -5.50 3.91 -17.16
N THR A 494 -6.07 2.90 -17.81
CA THR A 494 -6.25 2.83 -19.27
C THR A 494 -7.72 2.55 -19.60
N TYR A 495 -8.13 2.81 -20.84
CA TYR A 495 -9.41 2.34 -21.35
C TYR A 495 -9.21 1.01 -22.09
N GLY A 496 -9.21 -0.09 -21.34
CA GLY A 496 -8.80 -1.38 -21.86
C GLY A 496 -7.33 -1.34 -22.29
N ILE A 497 -7.05 -1.70 -23.53
CA ILE A 497 -5.70 -1.63 -24.10
C ILE A 497 -5.21 -0.18 -24.30
N ASP A 498 -6.12 0.79 -24.44
CA ASP A 498 -5.77 2.16 -24.81
C ASP A 498 -5.33 2.99 -23.60
N GLY A 499 -4.03 3.21 -23.46
CA GLY A 499 -3.46 4.24 -22.60
C GLY A 499 -2.80 5.39 -23.36
N PHE A 500 -3.03 5.47 -24.68
CA PHE A 500 -2.49 6.50 -25.57
C PHE A 500 -3.45 7.69 -25.66
N SER A 501 -4.73 7.45 -25.94
CA SER A 501 -5.69 8.52 -26.27
C SER A 501 -5.95 9.48 -25.12
N ILE A 502 -5.77 9.02 -23.87
CA ILE A 502 -5.88 9.85 -22.66
C ILE A 502 -4.69 9.54 -21.76
N ALA A 503 -3.73 10.47 -21.71
CA ALA A 503 -2.57 10.43 -20.82
C ALA A 503 -3.00 10.76 -19.37
N SER A 504 -3.68 9.80 -18.73
CA SER A 504 -4.22 9.92 -17.37
C SER A 504 -3.38 9.19 -16.33
N GLN A 505 -2.10 8.94 -16.62
CA GLN A 505 -1.22 8.17 -15.76
C GLN A 505 -0.29 9.07 -14.93
N PRO A 506 0.29 8.56 -13.83
CA PRO A 506 1.42 9.22 -13.18
C PRO A 506 2.57 9.35 -14.19
N ASP A 507 3.12 10.55 -14.34
CA ASP A 507 4.18 10.85 -15.30
C ASP A 507 5.24 11.79 -14.70
N ASN A 508 6.50 11.52 -15.04
CA ASN A 508 7.67 12.28 -14.59
C ASN A 508 7.75 12.40 -13.07
N ILE A 509 7.52 11.29 -12.36
CA ILE A 509 7.53 11.24 -10.90
C ILE A 509 8.95 11.03 -10.38
N LEU A 510 9.35 11.79 -9.37
CA LEU A 510 10.65 11.69 -8.71
C LEU A 510 10.49 11.19 -7.27
N ILE A 511 11.06 10.04 -6.96
CA ILE A 511 11.13 9.46 -5.61
C ILE A 511 12.61 9.39 -5.23
N GLN A 512 13.08 10.34 -4.42
CA GLN A 512 14.51 10.52 -4.18
C GLN A 512 14.88 10.72 -2.72
N SER A 513 15.95 10.05 -2.29
CA SER A 513 16.54 10.26 -0.96
C SER A 513 15.56 10.07 0.20
N ASN A 514 14.63 9.13 0.07
CA ASN A 514 13.73 8.72 1.15
C ASN A 514 14.34 7.55 1.93
N LEU A 515 13.94 7.45 3.20
CA LEU A 515 14.20 6.31 4.07
C LEU A 515 12.91 5.50 4.20
N ILE A 516 12.89 4.24 3.78
CA ILE A 516 11.69 3.40 3.79
C ILE A 516 12.00 2.05 4.43
N HIS A 517 11.33 1.73 5.54
CA HIS A 517 11.57 0.49 6.26
C HIS A 517 10.36 0.01 7.06
N GLU A 518 10.34 -1.28 7.44
CA GLU A 518 9.23 -1.93 8.14
C GLU A 518 7.83 -1.60 7.56
N THR A 519 7.65 -1.95 6.29
CA THR A 519 6.36 -1.87 5.59
C THR A 519 5.72 -3.24 5.46
N GLY A 520 4.46 -3.32 5.03
CA GLY A 520 3.77 -4.59 4.81
C GLY A 520 3.52 -5.42 6.08
N ILE A 521 3.16 -4.75 7.18
CA ILE A 521 2.88 -5.43 8.47
C ILE A 521 1.77 -6.48 8.30
N TYR A 522 0.69 -6.17 7.59
CA TYR A 522 -0.41 -7.12 7.35
C TYR A 522 -0.46 -7.62 5.91
N ILE A 523 -0.16 -6.76 4.93
CA ILE A 523 -0.18 -7.12 3.52
C ILE A 523 1.23 -7.48 3.09
N LYS A 524 1.46 -8.77 2.81
CA LYS A 524 2.79 -9.28 2.46
C LYS A 524 3.12 -9.14 0.98
N GLN A 525 2.14 -8.85 0.13
CA GLN A 525 2.36 -8.44 -1.26
C GLN A 525 2.36 -6.90 -1.35
N SER A 526 3.34 -6.27 -0.72
CA SER A 526 3.49 -4.81 -0.60
C SER A 526 4.94 -4.37 -0.83
N SER A 527 5.15 -3.10 -1.19
CA SER A 527 6.49 -2.56 -1.49
C SER A 527 6.69 -1.12 -0.98
N PRO A 528 7.93 -0.72 -0.68
CA PRO A 528 8.35 0.67 -0.67
C PRO A 528 7.86 1.45 -1.90
N VAL A 529 8.06 0.93 -3.10
CA VAL A 529 7.62 1.59 -4.34
C VAL A 529 6.97 0.57 -5.28
N LEU A 530 5.68 0.78 -5.56
CA LEU A 530 4.94 0.08 -6.61
C LEU A 530 4.70 1.02 -7.79
N ILE A 531 5.01 0.56 -8.99
CA ILE A 531 4.77 1.25 -10.25
C ILE A 531 3.85 0.39 -11.10
N ALA A 532 2.64 0.88 -11.40
CA ALA A 532 1.71 0.25 -12.32
C ALA A 532 1.11 1.30 -13.26
N ILE A 533 1.08 1.02 -14.56
CA ILE A 533 0.51 1.88 -15.61
C ILE A 533 1.00 3.33 -15.42
N SER A 534 2.30 3.54 -15.43
CA SER A 534 2.95 4.81 -15.12
C SER A 534 4.06 5.13 -16.13
N ARG A 535 4.46 6.40 -16.21
CA ARG A 535 5.37 6.92 -17.23
C ARG A 535 6.59 7.57 -16.57
N SER A 536 7.78 7.27 -17.06
CA SER A 536 9.01 8.03 -16.75
C SER A 536 9.27 8.26 -15.24
N VAL A 537 9.12 7.20 -14.43
CA VAL A 537 9.32 7.27 -12.97
C VAL A 537 10.80 7.13 -12.60
N SER A 538 11.30 8.04 -11.78
CA SER A 538 12.67 8.03 -11.26
C SER A 538 12.70 7.66 -9.78
N VAL A 539 13.28 6.52 -9.43
CA VAL A 539 13.49 6.05 -8.05
C VAL A 539 15.00 6.10 -7.76
N VAL A 540 15.45 7.15 -7.07
CA VAL A 540 16.88 7.50 -7.02
C VAL A 540 17.40 7.72 -5.61
N GLY A 541 18.50 7.06 -5.22
CA GLY A 541 19.21 7.43 -3.98
C GLY A 541 18.44 7.16 -2.69
N ASN A 542 17.49 6.22 -2.69
CA ASN A 542 16.69 5.85 -1.51
C ASN A 542 17.36 4.73 -0.71
N LEU A 543 17.05 4.67 0.59
CA LEU A 543 17.43 3.57 1.47
C LEU A 543 16.19 2.75 1.82
N MET A 544 16.16 1.48 1.40
CA MET A 544 14.99 0.61 1.57
C MET A 544 15.37 -0.71 2.24
N PHE A 545 14.74 -1.05 3.37
CA PHE A 545 15.04 -2.32 4.04
C PHE A 545 13.92 -2.83 4.94
N ASN A 546 14.03 -4.09 5.34
CA ASN A 546 13.06 -4.76 6.21
C ASN A 546 11.67 -4.88 5.58
N ILE A 547 11.63 -5.42 4.36
CA ILE A 547 10.43 -5.51 3.50
C ILE A 547 10.01 -6.98 3.34
N PRO A 548 8.69 -7.31 3.41
CA PRO A 548 8.23 -8.70 3.27
C PRO A 548 8.41 -9.25 1.84
N ARG A 549 8.38 -8.39 0.82
CA ARG A 549 8.43 -8.67 -0.63
C ARG A 549 9.53 -7.81 -1.30
N ALA A 550 9.37 -7.43 -2.57
CA ALA A 550 10.30 -6.54 -3.28
C ALA A 550 10.27 -5.14 -2.69
N ALA A 551 11.42 -4.46 -2.76
CA ALA A 551 11.50 -3.05 -2.45
C ALA A 551 10.87 -2.19 -3.55
N ILE A 552 11.18 -2.52 -4.81
CA ILE A 552 10.65 -1.83 -6.00
C ILE A 552 9.98 -2.88 -6.88
N ASN A 553 8.70 -2.67 -7.19
CA ASN A 553 7.96 -3.50 -8.11
C ASN A 553 7.43 -2.67 -9.30
N ILE A 554 7.68 -3.15 -10.51
CA ILE A 554 7.11 -2.62 -11.75
C ILE A 554 6.13 -3.65 -12.28
N ASN A 555 4.84 -3.35 -12.18
CA ASN A 555 3.79 -4.35 -12.32
C ASN A 555 3.37 -4.65 -13.77
N ASP A 556 3.94 -3.93 -14.74
CA ASP A 556 3.64 -4.03 -16.17
C ASP A 556 4.71 -3.39 -17.07
N GLY A 557 4.62 -3.65 -18.38
CA GLY A 557 5.39 -2.96 -19.42
C GLY A 557 4.58 -1.91 -20.18
N PHE A 558 3.95 -0.96 -19.46
CA PHE A 558 3.09 0.07 -20.05
C PHE A 558 3.85 1.11 -20.90
N TYR A 559 4.74 1.89 -20.28
CA TYR A 559 5.45 3.01 -20.95
C TYR A 559 6.96 2.93 -20.82
N GLY A 560 7.49 2.45 -19.69
CA GLY A 560 8.92 2.39 -19.44
C GLY A 560 9.55 3.76 -19.20
N ASN A 561 10.80 3.94 -19.65
CA ASN A 561 11.63 5.12 -19.37
C ASN A 561 11.82 5.35 -17.86
N HIS A 562 11.69 4.30 -17.06
CA HIS A 562 11.95 4.36 -15.64
C HIS A 562 13.45 4.47 -15.39
N THR A 563 13.84 5.14 -14.32
CA THR A 563 15.24 5.20 -13.87
C THR A 563 15.29 4.77 -12.42
N ILE A 564 15.91 3.61 -12.17
CA ILE A 564 16.12 3.08 -10.83
C ILE A 564 17.62 3.09 -10.57
N SER A 565 18.11 4.06 -9.81
CA SER A 565 19.56 4.21 -9.61
C SER A 565 19.98 4.67 -8.24
N TRP A 566 21.20 4.30 -7.84
CA TRP A 566 21.82 4.75 -6.59
C TRP A 566 21.04 4.39 -5.31
N ASN A 567 20.08 3.47 -5.39
CA ASN A 567 19.36 3.00 -4.21
C ASN A 567 20.20 1.98 -3.45
N VAL A 568 20.00 1.92 -2.13
CA VAL A 568 20.56 0.89 -1.26
C VAL A 568 19.41 0.05 -0.74
N ILE A 569 19.39 -1.23 -1.14
CA ILE A 569 18.26 -2.14 -0.87
C ILE A 569 18.78 -3.44 -0.25
N PHE A 570 18.28 -3.77 0.93
CA PHE A 570 18.64 -5.00 1.65
C PHE A 570 17.50 -5.48 2.53
N ASN A 571 17.56 -6.72 3.02
CA ASN A 571 16.50 -7.30 3.85
C ASN A 571 15.13 -7.19 3.17
N THR A 572 15.04 -7.64 1.91
CA THR A 572 13.80 -7.76 1.13
C THR A 572 13.41 -9.21 1.00
N VAL A 573 12.16 -9.48 0.61
CA VAL A 573 11.62 -10.85 0.43
C VAL A 573 11.83 -11.67 1.73
N ARG A 574 11.64 -11.00 2.87
CA ARG A 574 11.91 -11.58 4.21
C ARG A 574 10.87 -12.59 4.66
N GLU A 575 9.66 -12.46 4.15
CA GLU A 575 8.51 -13.26 4.55
C GLU A 575 7.86 -13.98 3.37
N THR A 576 8.10 -13.48 2.16
CA THR A 576 7.60 -14.09 0.92
C THR A 576 8.72 -14.85 0.21
N SER A 577 8.47 -15.37 -1.00
CA SER A 577 9.47 -16.05 -1.84
C SER A 577 9.15 -15.85 -3.32
N ASP A 578 10.06 -16.16 -4.26
CA ASP A 578 9.81 -15.98 -5.71
C ASP A 578 9.75 -14.50 -6.11
N HIS A 579 10.77 -13.74 -5.70
CA HIS A 579 10.95 -12.32 -6.05
C HIS A 579 12.40 -11.88 -5.92
N GLY A 580 12.73 -10.67 -6.37
CA GLY A 580 13.97 -9.96 -6.04
C GLY A 580 13.77 -8.70 -5.18
N PRO A 581 14.85 -8.07 -4.68
CA PRO A 581 14.82 -6.69 -4.20
C PRO A 581 14.14 -5.73 -5.18
N ILE A 582 14.41 -5.90 -6.49
CA ILE A 582 13.70 -5.26 -7.58
C ILE A 582 13.03 -6.37 -8.40
N ASN A 583 11.75 -6.20 -8.73
CA ASN A 583 11.04 -7.12 -9.63
C ASN A 583 10.21 -6.38 -10.67
N THR A 584 10.08 -6.99 -11.85
CA THR A 584 9.29 -6.45 -12.96
C THR A 584 8.43 -7.51 -13.66
N TRP A 585 7.29 -7.12 -14.20
CA TRP A 585 6.43 -7.95 -15.07
C TRP A 585 6.09 -7.24 -16.39
N ASP A 586 5.82 -8.00 -17.45
CA ASP A 586 5.22 -7.48 -18.69
C ASP A 586 4.36 -8.54 -19.40
N ARG A 587 3.25 -8.89 -18.75
CA ARG A 587 2.34 -9.98 -19.18
C ARG A 587 1.21 -9.54 -20.12
N GLN A 588 1.17 -8.27 -20.49
CA GLN A 588 0.07 -7.75 -21.29
C GLN A 588 0.46 -6.49 -22.07
N PRO A 589 0.08 -6.39 -23.35
CA PRO A 589 0.35 -5.19 -24.13
C PRO A 589 -0.61 -4.05 -23.79
N PHE A 590 -0.08 -2.83 -23.82
CA PHE A 590 -0.85 -1.59 -23.76
C PHE A 590 -0.46 -0.70 -24.93
N LEU A 591 -1.41 0.08 -25.45
CA LEU A 591 -1.12 1.16 -26.40
C LEU A 591 -0.64 2.39 -25.63
N SER A 592 0.53 2.89 -26.00
CA SER A 592 1.09 4.16 -25.54
C SER A 592 1.84 4.84 -26.69
N ASP A 593 2.52 5.96 -26.44
CA ASP A 593 3.41 6.66 -27.38
C ASP A 593 4.89 6.55 -26.98
N ALA A 594 5.25 5.46 -26.29
CA ALA A 594 6.60 5.31 -25.73
C ALA A 594 7.68 5.30 -26.83
N VAL A 595 7.60 4.41 -27.83
CA VAL A 595 8.66 4.33 -28.86
C VAL A 595 8.82 5.64 -29.63
N GLN A 596 7.72 6.34 -29.91
CA GLN A 596 7.73 7.62 -30.63
C GLN A 596 6.56 8.48 -30.16
N HIS A 597 6.89 9.72 -29.78
CA HIS A 597 5.91 10.71 -29.34
C HIS A 597 4.76 10.87 -30.35
N ASP A 598 3.53 10.91 -29.83
CA ASP A 598 2.27 11.00 -30.59
C ASP A 598 2.02 9.85 -31.59
N VAL A 599 2.80 8.76 -31.56
CA VAL A 599 2.60 7.58 -32.41
C VAL A 599 2.25 6.37 -31.54
N PRO A 600 1.04 5.80 -31.68
CA PRO A 600 0.64 4.61 -30.93
C PRO A 600 1.59 3.43 -31.16
N SER A 601 2.02 2.82 -30.06
CA SER A 601 2.94 1.68 -29.99
C SER A 601 2.49 0.73 -28.91
N LEU A 602 2.71 -0.57 -29.13
CA LEU A 602 2.55 -1.61 -28.09
C LEU A 602 3.82 -1.85 -27.28
N TRP A 603 4.92 -1.20 -27.68
CA TRP A 603 6.23 -1.37 -27.07
C TRP A 603 6.53 -0.17 -26.19
N GLN A 604 7.12 -0.46 -25.03
CA GLN A 604 7.57 0.52 -24.05
C GLN A 604 8.97 1.08 -24.40
N HIS A 605 9.33 2.18 -23.76
CA HIS A 605 10.72 2.65 -23.69
C HIS A 605 11.55 1.69 -22.86
N GLU A 606 12.85 1.61 -23.17
CA GLU A 606 13.83 1.01 -22.27
C GLU A 606 13.85 1.75 -20.92
N SER A 607 13.84 0.98 -19.84
CA SER A 607 14.03 1.46 -18.47
C SER A 607 15.44 1.13 -17.99
N TYR A 608 16.00 1.94 -17.11
CA TYR A 608 17.40 1.85 -16.71
C TYR A 608 17.52 1.49 -15.23
N ILE A 609 18.16 0.36 -14.92
CA ILE A 609 18.45 -0.08 -13.56
C ILE A 609 19.96 -0.09 -13.39
N HIS A 610 20.51 0.93 -12.73
CA HIS A 610 21.95 1.07 -12.68
C HIS A 610 22.50 1.65 -11.38
N HIS A 611 23.72 1.27 -11.02
CA HIS A 611 24.43 1.81 -9.85
C HIS A 611 23.69 1.65 -8.51
N ASN A 612 22.82 0.64 -8.38
CA ASN A 612 22.17 0.29 -7.12
C ASN A 612 23.06 -0.64 -6.28
N THR A 613 23.01 -0.50 -4.96
CA THR A 613 23.60 -1.48 -4.04
C THR A 613 22.50 -2.42 -3.55
N LEU A 614 22.50 -3.66 -4.03
CA LEU A 614 21.47 -4.66 -3.75
C LEU A 614 22.06 -5.81 -2.93
N PHE A 615 21.40 -6.19 -1.84
CA PHE A 615 21.76 -7.37 -1.04
C PHE A 615 20.69 -8.43 -1.21
N ASN A 616 21.05 -9.57 -1.79
CA ASN A 616 20.19 -10.74 -1.87
C ASN A 616 20.46 -11.67 -0.67
N ASN A 617 19.64 -11.59 0.38
CA ASN A 617 19.95 -12.22 1.67
C ASN A 617 18.84 -13.05 2.35
N TYR A 618 17.57 -12.90 1.97
CA TYR A 618 16.48 -13.76 2.45
C TYR A 618 16.01 -14.70 1.33
N ASN A 619 14.72 -14.74 1.03
CA ASN A 619 14.14 -15.68 0.06
C ASN A 619 14.09 -15.09 -1.36
N ALA A 620 14.94 -14.10 -1.66
CA ALA A 620 14.99 -13.52 -2.98
C ALA A 620 15.72 -14.46 -3.95
N LEU A 621 15.13 -14.69 -5.12
CA LEU A 621 15.70 -15.56 -6.15
C LEU A 621 16.88 -14.87 -6.84
N TRP A 622 16.66 -13.64 -7.28
CA TRP A 622 17.65 -12.82 -7.97
C TRP A 622 17.66 -11.39 -7.40
N PRO A 623 18.80 -10.66 -7.46
CA PRO A 623 18.85 -9.26 -7.02
C PRO A 623 17.95 -8.32 -7.85
N ILE A 624 17.87 -8.59 -9.15
CA ILE A 624 16.93 -7.99 -10.10
C ILE A 624 16.21 -9.18 -10.73
N ASP A 625 14.90 -9.18 -10.62
CA ASP A 625 14.05 -10.27 -11.03
C ASP A 625 13.10 -9.81 -12.15
N HIS A 626 13.51 -10.08 -13.39
CA HIS A 626 12.73 -9.80 -14.59
C HIS A 626 11.84 -10.99 -14.91
N ASP A 627 10.65 -11.00 -14.31
CA ASP A 627 9.66 -12.03 -14.56
C ASP A 627 8.90 -11.78 -15.87
N ASP A 628 8.46 -12.88 -16.48
CA ASP A 628 7.38 -12.99 -17.45
C ASP A 628 7.19 -11.78 -18.39
N GLY A 629 7.86 -11.84 -19.54
CA GLY A 629 7.74 -10.87 -20.62
C GLY A 629 8.56 -9.60 -20.44
N SER A 630 9.13 -9.36 -19.25
CA SER A 630 9.98 -8.19 -18.95
C SER A 630 11.27 -8.19 -19.76
N CYS A 631 11.34 -7.39 -20.83
CA CYS A 631 12.49 -7.41 -21.75
C CYS A 631 13.10 -6.03 -22.09
N PHE A 632 12.52 -4.92 -21.59
CA PHE A 632 12.93 -3.55 -21.96
C PHE A 632 13.67 -2.86 -20.82
N TYR A 633 14.76 -3.49 -20.38
CA TYR A 633 15.58 -3.02 -19.27
C TYR A 633 17.07 -3.01 -19.65
N GLU A 634 17.75 -1.92 -19.30
CA GLU A 634 19.21 -1.83 -19.29
C GLU A 634 19.69 -1.93 -17.84
N ASP A 635 20.39 -3.03 -17.53
CA ASP A 635 20.99 -3.28 -16.22
C ASP A 635 22.50 -2.96 -16.26
N SER A 636 22.97 -1.98 -15.45
CA SER A 636 24.39 -1.57 -15.45
C SER A 636 25.06 -1.17 -14.13
#